data_AF-A0A3E0NH11-F1
#
_entry.id   AF-A0A3E0NH11-F1
#
_cell.length_a   1.000
_cell.length_b   1.000
_cell.length_c   1.000
_cell.angle_alpha   90.00
_cell.angle_beta   90.00
_cell.angle_gamma   90.00
#
_symmetry.space_group_name_H-M   'P 1'
#
loop_
_entity.id
_entity.type
_entity.pdbx_description
1 polymer ?
#
loop_
_entity_poly.entity_id
_entity_poly.type
_entity_poly.pdbx_seq_one_letter_code
_entity_poly.pdbx_strand_id
1 'polypeptide(L)'
;ASSGVAGGTGGGYLNPSKIQSGSSVRFALLSDQPLEFFECWGEAEDGSVKPFRFAEDPSDADIKEEMGDAYSRRLNREGTAPEGVKFAIAAPVYNFDTEAVQIMQLSQKSIIRELDGISQMEDYANLLEHDFVLGKEGNGLNTEYSLRPVPRKKGSNDTIQAAWSKSVDDGFEIGRLLTGENPFKAE
;
A
#
# COMPACT_ATOMS: atom_id res chain seq x y z
N ALA A 1 15.04 -0.12 19.49
CA ALA A 1 14.22 -0.84 18.51
C ALA A 1 14.37 -0.14 17.17
N SER A 2 14.99 -0.79 16.19
CA SER A 2 15.24 -0.23 14.86
C SER A 2 13.93 -0.21 14.06
N SER A 3 13.24 0.94 14.08
CA SER A 3 12.05 1.17 13.27
C SER A 3 12.47 1.28 11.81
N GLY A 4 12.37 0.18 11.06
CA GLY A 4 12.72 0.10 9.66
C GLY A 4 11.70 0.83 8.79
N VAL A 5 11.84 2.15 8.65
CA VAL A 5 11.26 2.85 7.50
C VAL A 5 12.04 2.37 6.28
N ALA A 6 11.48 1.42 5.54
CA ALA A 6 12.01 0.96 4.25
C ALA A 6 11.82 2.05 3.18
N GLY A 7 12.53 3.17 3.35
CA GLY A 7 12.85 4.12 2.30
C GLY A 7 14.08 3.64 1.55
N GLY A 8 13.92 2.64 0.69
CA GLY A 8 14.98 2.15 -0.19
C GLY A 8 14.50 2.09 -1.62
N THR A 9 15.18 2.82 -2.51
CA THR A 9 15.04 2.78 -3.96
C THR A 9 15.31 1.33 -4.42
N GLY A 10 14.26 0.59 -4.77
CA GLY A 10 14.24 -0.87 -4.98
C GLY A 10 13.41 -1.67 -3.95
N GLY A 11 12.55 -1.01 -3.17
CA GLY A 11 11.90 -1.59 -1.98
C GLY A 11 10.70 -2.52 -2.26
N GLY A 12 10.31 -3.29 -1.24
CA GLY A 12 9.17 -4.21 -1.24
C GLY A 12 7.79 -3.54 -1.25
N TYR A 13 7.68 -2.27 -1.67
CA TYR A 13 6.42 -1.52 -1.69
C TYR A 13 6.20 -0.82 -3.04
N LEU A 14 4.97 -0.93 -3.53
CA LEU A 14 4.44 -0.13 -4.62
C LEU A 14 3.58 1.00 -4.02
N ASN A 15 4.10 2.23 -4.04
CA ASN A 15 3.40 3.39 -3.48
C ASN A 15 2.91 4.31 -4.61
N PRO A 16 1.58 4.53 -4.78
CA PRO A 16 1.03 5.40 -5.82
C PRO A 16 1.65 6.80 -5.84
N SER A 17 1.90 7.38 -4.67
CA SER A 17 2.44 8.73 -4.55
C SER A 17 3.86 8.87 -5.10
N LYS A 18 4.62 7.76 -5.17
CA LYS A 18 6.00 7.71 -5.71
C LYS A 18 6.05 7.47 -7.22
N ILE A 19 4.92 7.18 -7.86
CA ILE A 19 4.85 7.12 -9.32
C ILE A 19 5.20 8.50 -9.88
N GLN A 20 6.00 8.53 -10.95
CA GLN A 20 6.36 9.79 -11.60
C GLN A 20 5.12 10.36 -12.32
N SER A 21 4.93 11.67 -12.24
CA SER A 21 3.84 12.33 -12.97
C SER A 21 3.97 12.09 -14.49
N GLY A 22 2.88 11.73 -15.16
CA GLY A 22 2.84 11.36 -16.57
C GLY A 22 3.33 9.92 -16.84
N SER A 23 3.49 9.10 -15.81
CA SER A 23 3.89 7.70 -15.94
C SER A 23 2.86 6.76 -15.31
N SER A 24 3.04 5.47 -15.58
CA SER A 24 2.19 4.43 -15.03
C SER A 24 3.02 3.19 -14.70
N VAL A 25 2.53 2.42 -13.74
CA VAL A 25 3.08 1.12 -13.37
C VAL A 25 2.07 0.03 -13.71
N ARG A 26 2.55 -1.10 -14.24
CA ARG A 26 1.73 -2.30 -14.45
C ARG A 26 1.98 -3.29 -13.32
N PHE A 27 0.93 -3.86 -12.76
CA PHE A 27 1.04 -4.91 -11.74
C PHE A 27 -0.04 -5.98 -11.89
N ALA A 28 0.16 -7.14 -11.28
CA ALA A 28 -0.86 -8.16 -11.08
C ALA A 28 -1.14 -8.32 -9.59
N LEU A 29 -2.41 -8.46 -9.20
CA LEU A 29 -2.75 -8.82 -7.81
C LEU A 29 -2.32 -10.26 -7.53
N LEU A 30 -1.87 -10.52 -6.31
CA LEU A 30 -1.49 -11.87 -5.84
C LEU A 30 -2.44 -12.42 -4.78
N SER A 31 -3.34 -11.58 -4.28
CA SER A 31 -4.45 -11.92 -3.40
C SER A 31 -5.66 -11.06 -3.75
N ASP A 32 -6.84 -11.67 -3.69
CA ASP A 32 -8.15 -11.05 -3.92
C ASP A 32 -8.72 -10.42 -2.65
N GLN A 33 -8.14 -10.73 -1.49
CA GLN A 33 -8.49 -10.13 -0.20
C GLN A 33 -7.37 -9.18 0.25
N PRO A 34 -7.55 -7.86 0.08
CA PRO A 34 -6.60 -6.91 0.64
C PRO A 34 -6.69 -6.91 2.17
N LEU A 35 -5.57 -6.59 2.82
CA LEU A 35 -5.56 -6.20 4.22
C LEU A 35 -6.15 -4.79 4.33
N GLU A 36 -7.27 -4.66 5.03
CA GLU A 36 -7.91 -3.39 5.33
C GLU A 36 -7.46 -2.88 6.70
N PHE A 37 -7.20 -1.59 6.81
CA PHE A 37 -6.78 -0.97 8.05
C PHE A 37 -6.97 0.55 8.02
N PHE A 38 -6.84 1.17 9.18
CA PHE A 38 -6.78 2.61 9.36
C PHE A 38 -5.35 3.02 9.62
N GLU A 39 -4.89 4.10 8.98
CA GLU A 39 -3.55 4.65 9.20
C GLU A 39 -3.58 6.12 9.63
N CYS A 40 -2.65 6.48 10.51
CA CYS A 40 -2.27 7.87 10.75
C CYS A 40 -0.75 7.99 10.85
N TRP A 41 -0.23 9.20 10.65
CA TRP A 41 1.21 9.45 10.71
C TRP A 41 1.57 10.03 12.07
N GLY A 42 2.61 9.46 12.68
CA GLY A 42 3.25 10.03 13.86
C GLY A 42 4.57 10.70 13.49
N GLU A 43 4.93 11.72 14.25
CA GLU A 43 6.16 12.49 14.15
C GLU A 43 6.84 12.53 15.52
N ALA A 44 8.10 12.10 15.58
CA ALA A 44 8.93 12.14 16.79
C ALA A 44 9.62 13.51 16.92
N GLU A 45 10.20 13.78 18.09
CA GLU A 45 10.89 15.05 18.38
C GLU A 45 12.08 15.32 17.44
N ASP A 46 12.71 14.27 16.90
CA ASP A 46 13.80 14.38 15.94
C ASP A 46 13.32 14.67 14.50
N GLY A 47 12.01 14.80 14.30
CA GLY A 47 11.36 15.00 12.99
C GLY A 47 11.20 13.71 12.18
N SER A 48 11.56 12.54 12.74
CA SER A 48 11.30 11.26 12.07
C SER A 48 9.80 10.97 12.05
N VAL A 49 9.31 10.51 10.90
CA VAL A 49 7.90 10.17 10.70
C VAL A 49 7.73 8.69 10.44
N LYS A 50 6.68 8.11 11.01
CA LYS A 50 6.27 6.73 10.69
C LYS A 50 4.75 6.59 10.65
N PRO A 51 4.23 5.65 9.84
CA PRO A 51 2.82 5.31 9.88
C PRO A 51 2.52 4.43 11.11
N PHE A 52 1.37 4.67 11.71
CA PHE A 52 0.73 3.82 12.71
C PHE A 52 -0.54 3.24 12.09
N ARG A 53 -0.75 1.94 12.25
CA ARG A 53 -1.83 1.20 11.59
C ARG A 53 -2.70 0.50 12.61
N PHE A 54 -4.00 0.44 12.34
CA PHE A 54 -5.02 -0.08 13.24
C PHE A 54 -5.98 -0.95 12.45
N ALA A 55 -6.36 -2.11 12.99
CA ALA A 55 -7.30 -3.01 12.33
C ALA A 55 -8.72 -2.42 12.21
N GLU A 56 -9.09 -1.54 13.14
CA GLU A 56 -10.39 -0.87 13.23
C GLU A 56 -10.21 0.64 13.30
N ASP A 57 -11.30 1.41 13.15
CA ASP A 57 -11.27 2.88 13.23
C ASP A 57 -10.91 3.31 14.66
N PRO A 58 -9.68 3.83 14.90
CA PRO A 58 -9.18 4.04 16.23
C PRO A 58 -9.71 5.33 16.84
N SER A 59 -9.96 5.33 18.14
CA SER A 59 -10.20 6.56 18.90
C SER A 59 -8.90 7.33 19.12
N ASP A 60 -9.01 8.61 19.50
CA ASP A 60 -7.83 9.40 19.88
C ASP A 60 -7.07 8.80 21.08
N ALA A 61 -7.74 8.05 21.94
CA ALA A 61 -7.11 7.35 23.05
C ALA A 61 -6.26 6.18 22.56
N ASP A 62 -6.80 5.36 21.64
CA ASP A 62 -6.09 4.22 21.03
C ASP A 62 -4.84 4.70 20.27
N ILE A 63 -4.97 5.79 19.51
CA ILE A 63 -3.85 6.39 18.78
C ILE A 63 -2.76 6.84 19.76
N LYS A 64 -3.15 7.49 20.86
CA LYS A 64 -2.19 8.00 21.85
C LYS A 64 -1.49 6.86 22.58
N GLU A 65 -2.21 5.79 22.91
CA GLU A 65 -1.65 4.60 23.54
C GLU A 65 -0.59 3.95 22.63
N GLU A 66 -0.94 3.72 21.36
CA GLU A 66 -0.04 3.08 20.40
C GLU A 66 1.19 3.95 20.05
N MET A 67 1.01 5.28 19.96
CA MET A 67 2.12 6.22 19.73
C MET A 67 3.11 6.29 20.91
N GLY A 68 2.60 6.08 22.13
CA GLY A 68 3.35 6.28 23.36
C GLY A 68 3.90 7.70 23.49
N ASP A 69 4.95 7.85 24.30
CA ASP A 69 5.58 9.16 24.54
C ASP A 69 6.56 9.58 23.45
N ALA A 70 6.90 8.67 22.52
CA ALA A 70 7.93 8.89 21.51
C ALA A 70 7.42 9.60 20.24
N TYR A 71 6.11 9.59 20.00
CA TYR A 71 5.50 10.14 18.79
C TYR A 71 4.30 11.01 19.12
N SER A 72 4.12 12.07 18.33
CA SER A 72 2.91 12.89 18.32
C SER A 72 2.20 12.75 16.98
N ARG A 73 0.89 12.97 16.92
CA ARG A 73 0.18 12.93 15.63
C ARG A 73 0.70 14.03 14.72
N ARG A 74 1.08 13.64 13.50
CA ARG A 74 1.48 14.58 12.45
C ARG A 74 0.35 15.57 12.19
N LEU A 75 0.68 16.85 12.11
CA LEU A 75 -0.28 17.89 11.81
C LEU A 75 -0.66 17.89 10.32
N ASN A 76 -1.84 18.40 10.02
CA ASN A 76 -2.28 18.72 8.67
C ASN A 76 -1.34 19.77 8.03
N ARG A 77 -1.52 20.01 6.73
CA ARG A 77 -0.69 20.95 5.97
C ARG A 77 -0.69 22.37 6.56
N GLU A 78 -1.80 22.76 7.17
CA GLU A 78 -2.00 24.07 7.80
C GLU A 78 -1.37 24.17 9.20
N GLY A 79 -0.93 23.05 9.79
CA GLY A 79 -0.39 23.01 11.15
C GLY A 79 -1.44 23.30 12.23
N THR A 80 -2.74 23.19 11.93
CA THR A 80 -3.82 23.61 12.82
C THR A 80 -4.46 22.48 13.59
N ALA A 81 -4.37 21.25 13.07
CA ALA A 81 -4.95 20.07 13.67
C ALA A 81 -4.18 18.81 13.21
N PRO A 82 -4.28 17.69 13.94
CA PRO A 82 -3.76 16.41 13.46
C PRO A 82 -4.32 16.04 12.08
N GLU A 83 -3.47 15.46 11.22
CA GLU A 83 -3.92 14.87 9.97
C GLU A 83 -4.91 13.74 10.27
N GLY A 84 -6.05 13.74 9.59
CA GLY A 84 -7.12 12.76 9.81
C GLY A 84 -6.66 11.32 9.58
N VAL A 85 -7.22 10.39 10.36
CA VAL A 85 -7.05 8.96 10.12
C VAL A 85 -7.62 8.60 8.76
N LYS A 86 -6.89 7.75 8.02
CA LYS A 86 -7.28 7.33 6.67
C LYS A 86 -7.53 5.84 6.65
N PHE A 87 -8.65 5.44 6.07
CA PHE A 87 -8.81 4.07 5.60
C PHE A 87 -7.80 3.79 4.49
N ALA A 88 -7.13 2.65 4.59
CA ALA A 88 -6.14 2.18 3.66
C ALA A 88 -6.31 0.68 3.41
N ILE A 89 -5.89 0.25 2.24
CA ILE A 89 -5.81 -1.16 1.89
C ILE A 89 -4.38 -1.50 1.48
N ALA A 90 -3.94 -2.72 1.79
CA ALA A 90 -2.69 -3.28 1.29
C ALA A 90 -2.93 -4.63 0.62
N ALA A 91 -2.34 -4.85 -0.54
CA ALA A 91 -2.38 -6.14 -1.22
C ALA A 91 -0.99 -6.52 -1.73
N PRO A 92 -0.63 -7.81 -1.72
CA PRO A 92 0.56 -8.27 -2.43
C PRO A 92 0.32 -8.18 -3.94
N VAL A 93 1.30 -7.64 -4.65
CA VAL A 93 1.26 -7.47 -6.10
C VAL A 93 2.56 -7.92 -6.74
N TYR A 94 2.49 -8.42 -7.97
CA TYR A 94 3.66 -8.57 -8.82
C TYR A 94 3.83 -7.31 -9.67
N ASN A 95 4.91 -6.56 -9.45
CA ASN A 95 5.23 -5.38 -10.24
C ASN A 95 6.03 -5.78 -11.49
N PHE A 96 5.54 -5.44 -12.68
CA PHE A 96 6.17 -5.81 -13.95
C PHE A 96 7.42 -4.98 -14.28
N ASP A 97 7.59 -3.80 -13.68
CA ASP A 97 8.77 -2.95 -13.90
C ASP A 97 9.95 -3.42 -13.05
N THR A 98 9.68 -3.90 -11.83
CA THR A 98 10.71 -4.42 -10.92
C THR A 98 10.86 -5.95 -10.97
N GLU A 99 9.95 -6.63 -11.69
CA GLU A 99 9.88 -8.10 -11.78
C GLU A 99 9.89 -8.80 -10.41
N ALA A 100 9.18 -8.22 -9.44
CA ALA A 100 9.21 -8.67 -8.06
C ALA A 100 7.85 -8.54 -7.37
N VAL A 101 7.66 -9.34 -6.32
CA VAL A 101 6.56 -9.16 -5.38
C VAL A 101 6.79 -7.91 -4.54
N GLN A 102 5.78 -7.06 -4.48
CA GLN A 102 5.74 -5.85 -3.67
C GLN A 102 4.40 -5.77 -2.95
N ILE A 103 4.32 -4.93 -1.92
CA ILE A 103 3.08 -4.58 -1.25
C ILE A 103 2.58 -3.27 -1.85
N MET A 104 1.42 -3.31 -2.49
CA MET A 104 0.72 -2.10 -2.90
C MET A 104 -0.14 -1.61 -1.74
N GLN A 105 0.22 -0.48 -1.14
CA GLN A 105 -0.59 0.19 -0.13
C GLN A 105 -1.30 1.40 -0.76
N LEU A 106 -2.63 1.44 -0.66
CA LEU A 106 -3.48 2.50 -1.17
C LEU A 106 -4.20 3.20 -0.01
N SER A 107 -4.03 4.53 0.12
CA SER A 107 -4.84 5.37 1.01
C SER A 107 -5.56 6.51 0.27
N GLN A 108 -5.38 6.59 -1.04
CA GLN A 108 -6.07 7.54 -1.90
C GLN A 108 -7.48 7.02 -2.20
N LYS A 109 -8.50 7.71 -1.66
CA LYS A 109 -9.91 7.32 -1.81
C LYS A 109 -10.35 7.16 -3.27
N SER A 110 -9.78 7.91 -4.21
CA SER A 110 -10.07 7.78 -5.64
C SER A 110 -9.66 6.41 -6.19
N ILE A 111 -8.43 5.98 -5.91
CA ILE A 111 -7.91 4.68 -6.38
C ILE A 111 -8.69 3.53 -5.75
N ILE A 112 -8.98 3.62 -4.45
CA ILE A 112 -9.76 2.57 -3.74
C ILE A 112 -11.16 2.42 -4.36
N ARG A 113 -11.85 3.54 -4.65
CA ARG A 113 -13.16 3.51 -5.32
C ARG A 113 -13.10 2.94 -6.73
N GLU A 114 -12.05 3.23 -7.48
CA GLU A 114 -11.86 2.66 -8.81
C GLU A 114 -11.63 1.15 -8.75
N LEU A 115 -10.78 0.68 -7.84
CA LEU A 115 -10.54 -0.75 -7.65
C LEU A 115 -11.80 -1.49 -7.21
N ASP A 116 -12.54 -0.93 -6.24
CA ASP A 116 -13.82 -1.45 -5.79
C ASP A 116 -14.81 -1.51 -6.96
N GLY A 117 -14.96 -0.42 -7.73
CA GLY A 117 -15.82 -0.39 -8.91
C GLY A 117 -15.46 -1.45 -9.94
N ILE A 118 -14.17 -1.70 -10.19
CA ILE A 118 -13.70 -2.78 -11.08
C ILE A 118 -14.06 -4.15 -10.51
N SER A 119 -13.91 -4.36 -9.20
CA SER A 119 -14.22 -5.63 -8.52
C SER A 119 -15.69 -6.05 -8.62
N GLN A 120 -16.59 -5.08 -8.80
CA GLN A 120 -18.04 -5.31 -8.95
C GLN A 120 -18.46 -5.60 -10.41
N MET A 121 -17.55 -5.51 -11.39
CA MET A 121 -17.85 -5.78 -12.79
C MET A 121 -17.77 -7.28 -13.08
N GLU A 122 -18.76 -7.82 -13.78
CA GLU A 122 -18.81 -9.25 -14.15
C GLU A 122 -17.58 -9.68 -14.97
N ASP A 123 -17.11 -8.82 -15.88
CA ASP A 123 -15.91 -9.03 -16.71
C ASP A 123 -14.62 -9.20 -15.89
N TYR A 124 -14.61 -8.77 -14.63
CA TYR A 124 -13.45 -8.78 -13.74
C TYR A 124 -13.74 -9.52 -12.42
N ALA A 125 -14.68 -10.47 -12.44
CA ALA A 125 -15.06 -11.26 -11.26
C ALA A 125 -13.88 -12.00 -10.61
N ASN A 126 -12.87 -12.39 -11.39
CA ASN A 126 -11.59 -12.86 -10.88
C ASN A 126 -10.47 -11.85 -11.14
N LEU A 127 -10.25 -10.95 -10.20
CA LEU A 127 -9.21 -9.93 -10.32
C LEU A 127 -7.78 -10.51 -10.47
N LEU A 128 -7.55 -11.74 -10.03
CA LEU A 128 -6.25 -12.42 -10.11
C LEU A 128 -5.92 -12.92 -11.53
N GLU A 129 -6.85 -12.85 -12.47
CA GLU A 129 -6.63 -13.20 -13.88
C GLU A 129 -6.26 -11.99 -14.74
N HIS A 130 -6.32 -10.78 -14.17
CA HIS A 130 -6.03 -9.54 -14.88
C HIS A 130 -4.74 -8.90 -14.38
N ASP A 131 -4.23 -7.99 -15.18
CA ASP A 131 -3.24 -7.01 -14.73
C ASP A 131 -3.92 -5.66 -14.58
N PHE A 132 -3.27 -4.75 -13.90
CA PHE A 132 -3.73 -3.40 -13.68
C PHE A 132 -2.66 -2.42 -14.11
N VAL A 133 -3.07 -1.30 -14.67
CA VAL A 133 -2.20 -0.16 -14.94
C VAL A 133 -2.66 0.98 -14.05
N LEU A 134 -1.78 1.39 -13.13
CA LEU A 134 -1.97 2.53 -12.26
C LEU A 134 -1.15 3.70 -12.79
N GLY A 135 -1.84 4.71 -13.32
CA GLY A 135 -1.28 5.95 -13.80
C GLY A 135 -1.34 7.06 -12.75
N LYS A 136 -0.42 8.01 -12.84
CA LYS A 136 -0.45 9.25 -12.08
C LYS A 136 -0.14 10.44 -12.98
N GLU A 137 -0.98 11.46 -12.92
CA GLU A 137 -0.80 12.73 -13.61
C GLU A 137 -0.83 13.90 -12.62
N GLY A 138 -0.28 15.04 -13.04
CA GLY A 138 -0.19 16.24 -12.22
C GLY A 138 0.70 16.11 -10.98
N ASN A 139 0.65 17.12 -10.11
CA ASN A 139 1.48 17.21 -8.90
C ASN A 139 0.74 17.95 -7.79
N GLY A 140 1.05 17.60 -6.53
CA GLY A 140 0.47 18.26 -5.36
C GLY A 140 -1.06 18.16 -5.35
N LEU A 141 -1.75 19.30 -5.30
CA LEU A 141 -3.21 19.36 -5.29
C LEU A 141 -3.87 18.98 -6.62
N ASN A 142 -3.11 19.01 -7.72
CA ASN A 142 -3.60 18.63 -9.05
C ASN A 142 -3.21 17.18 -9.39
N THR A 143 -2.90 16.36 -8.38
CA THR A 143 -2.54 14.96 -8.61
C THR A 143 -3.78 14.16 -8.93
N GLU A 144 -3.80 13.53 -10.10
CA GLU A 144 -4.85 12.61 -10.52
C GLU A 144 -4.27 11.21 -10.64
N TYR A 145 -5.04 10.22 -10.20
CA TYR A 145 -4.70 8.82 -10.36
C TYR A 145 -5.71 8.17 -11.29
N SER A 146 -5.26 7.21 -12.08
CA SER A 146 -6.12 6.36 -12.89
C SER A 146 -5.75 4.90 -12.68
N LEU A 147 -6.74 4.05 -12.47
CA LEU A 147 -6.59 2.62 -12.38
C LEU A 147 -7.47 1.95 -13.42
N ARG A 148 -6.86 1.08 -14.24
CA ARG A 148 -7.60 0.32 -15.24
C ARG A 148 -7.15 -1.13 -15.30
N PRO A 149 -8.07 -2.09 -15.41
CA PRO A 149 -7.72 -3.47 -15.69
C PRO A 149 -7.26 -3.61 -17.14
N VAL A 150 -6.33 -4.52 -17.39
CA VAL A 150 -5.84 -4.88 -18.72
C VAL A 150 -5.66 -6.40 -18.81
N PRO A 151 -5.70 -6.99 -20.02
CA PRO A 151 -5.43 -8.42 -20.18
C PRO A 151 -4.06 -8.81 -19.62
N ARG A 152 -3.99 -9.94 -18.91
CA ARG A 152 -2.76 -10.53 -18.38
C ARG A 152 -1.67 -10.60 -19.44
N LYS A 153 -0.44 -10.22 -19.07
CA LYS A 153 0.70 -10.27 -19.99
C LYS A 153 0.91 -11.71 -20.45
N LYS A 154 0.97 -11.94 -21.76
CA LYS A 154 1.11 -13.29 -22.31
C LYS A 154 2.39 -13.95 -21.78
N GLY A 155 2.24 -15.16 -21.23
CA GLY A 155 3.36 -15.96 -20.73
C GLY A 155 3.90 -15.53 -19.36
N SER A 156 3.26 -14.59 -18.64
CA SER A 156 3.75 -14.15 -17.33
C SER A 156 3.25 -14.98 -16.14
N ASN A 157 2.26 -15.86 -16.33
CA ASN A 157 1.63 -16.59 -15.22
C ASN A 157 2.65 -17.42 -14.43
N ASP A 158 3.51 -18.18 -15.10
CA ASP A 158 4.51 -19.02 -14.42
C ASP A 158 5.50 -18.17 -13.62
N THR A 159 5.92 -17.02 -14.16
CA THR A 159 6.82 -16.08 -13.46
C THR A 159 6.15 -15.49 -12.23
N ILE A 160 4.90 -15.04 -12.36
CA ILE A 160 4.12 -14.46 -11.26
C ILE A 160 3.91 -15.51 -10.17
N GLN A 161 3.50 -16.71 -10.55
CA GLN A 161 3.25 -17.82 -9.62
C GLN A 161 4.54 -18.24 -8.91
N ALA A 162 5.67 -18.34 -9.61
CA ALA A 162 6.95 -18.67 -9.01
C ALA A 162 7.42 -17.60 -8.01
N ALA A 163 7.32 -16.32 -8.37
CA ALA A 163 7.68 -15.21 -7.50
C ALA A 163 6.80 -15.16 -6.24
N TRP A 164 5.50 -15.43 -6.42
CA TRP A 164 4.55 -15.47 -5.30
C TRP A 164 4.79 -16.66 -4.38
N SER A 165 4.90 -17.87 -4.94
CA SER A 165 5.17 -19.09 -4.17
C SER A 165 6.45 -18.96 -3.36
N LYS A 166 7.51 -18.42 -3.97
CA LYS A 166 8.76 -18.12 -3.27
C LYS A 166 8.56 -17.16 -2.09
N SER A 167 7.76 -16.10 -2.27
CA SER A 167 7.49 -15.14 -1.19
C SER A 167 6.76 -15.80 -0.03
N VAL A 168 5.77 -16.64 -0.33
CA VAL A 168 5.02 -17.42 0.67
C VAL A 168 5.95 -18.41 1.39
N ASP A 169 6.79 -19.15 0.67
CA ASP A 169 7.75 -20.10 1.23
C ASP A 169 8.80 -19.42 2.12
N ASP A 170 9.20 -18.19 1.77
CA ASP A 170 10.09 -17.34 2.58
C ASP A 170 9.37 -16.71 3.80
N GLY A 171 8.10 -17.03 4.01
CA GLY A 171 7.32 -16.65 5.19
C GLY A 171 6.59 -15.31 5.06
N PHE A 172 6.10 -14.97 3.86
CA PHE A 172 5.31 -13.77 3.64
C PHE A 172 4.04 -13.76 4.51
N GLU A 173 3.83 -12.69 5.27
CA GLU A 173 2.64 -12.48 6.09
C GLU A 173 2.23 -11.00 6.07
N ILE A 174 1.11 -10.68 5.43
CA ILE A 174 0.68 -9.28 5.25
C ILE A 174 0.22 -8.64 6.57
N GLY A 175 -0.31 -9.43 7.52
CA GLY A 175 -0.78 -8.95 8.81
C GLY A 175 0.31 -8.27 9.65
N ARG A 176 1.58 -8.60 9.41
CA ARG A 176 2.76 -7.94 10.01
C ARG A 176 2.81 -6.43 9.77
N LEU A 177 2.12 -5.92 8.75
CA LEU A 177 1.98 -4.48 8.54
C LEU A 177 1.34 -3.76 9.73
N LEU A 178 0.38 -4.41 10.41
CA LEU A 178 -0.35 -3.83 11.55
C LEU A 178 0.55 -3.65 12.77
N THR A 179 1.50 -4.55 12.97
CA THR A 179 2.48 -4.49 14.08
C THR A 179 3.75 -3.72 13.72
N GLY A 180 3.85 -3.22 12.49
CA GLY A 180 5.05 -2.52 12.00
C GLY A 180 6.23 -3.44 11.67
N GLU A 181 6.02 -4.75 11.67
CA GLU A 181 6.99 -5.77 11.30
C GLU A 181 7.17 -5.85 9.77
N ASN A 182 8.17 -6.61 9.32
CA ASN A 182 8.44 -6.82 7.90
C ASN A 182 7.59 -7.98 7.34
N PRO A 183 6.69 -7.73 6.38
CA PRO A 183 5.87 -8.80 5.81
C PRO A 183 6.64 -9.84 5.01
N PHE A 184 7.84 -9.54 4.50
CA PHE A 184 8.63 -10.43 3.64
C PHE A 184 9.66 -11.29 4.40
N LYS A 185 9.76 -11.14 5.72
CA LYS A 185 10.74 -11.88 6.53
C LYS A 185 10.05 -12.40 7.79
N ALA A 186 10.03 -13.71 7.97
CA ALA A 186 9.80 -14.28 9.29
C ALA A 186 10.98 -13.85 10.20
N GLU A 187 10.67 -13.35 11.40
CA GLU A 187 11.70 -13.14 12.44
C GLU A 187 12.34 -14.46 12.87
#